data_AF-A0A3M1BEI3-F1
#
_entry.id   AF-A0A3M1BEI3-F1
#
_cell.length_a   1.000
_cell.length_b   1.000
_cell.length_c   1.000
_cell.angle_alpha   90.00
_cell.angle_beta   90.00
_cell.angle_gamma   90.00
#
_symmetry.space_group_name_H-M   'P 1'
#
loop_
_entity.id
_entity.type
_entity.pdbx_description
1 polymer ?
#
loop_
_entity_poly.entity_id
_entity_poly.type
_entity_poly.pdbx_seq_one_letter_code
_entity_poly.pdbx_strand_id
1 'polypeptide(L)'
;DALDGAPGLHSARYAPHPNATDADRRAHLLQNLVPHPRPWTARFRCVVALVEPEGTARFFEGVCEGEIIPEERGDNGFGYDPIFVVEGLGRTMAELTMEEKNRLSHRARAVLAARRALEALASQGAEA
;
A
#
# COMPACT_ATOMS: atom_id res chain seq x y z
N ASP A 1 -7.94 -4.72 -9.45
CA ASP A 1 -7.88 -5.28 -10.82
C ASP A 1 -9.11 -4.94 -11.64
N ALA A 2 -10.32 -5.12 -11.11
CA ALA A 2 -11.56 -4.81 -11.82
C ALA A 2 -11.69 -3.38 -12.39
N LEU A 3 -10.95 -2.41 -11.83
CA LEU A 3 -10.91 -1.01 -12.25
C LEU A 3 -9.61 -0.63 -12.99
N ASP A 4 -8.97 -1.58 -13.68
CA ASP A 4 -7.75 -1.36 -14.47
C ASP A 4 -6.60 -0.67 -13.69
N GLY A 5 -6.50 -0.98 -12.40
CA GLY A 5 -5.47 -0.45 -11.50
C GLY A 5 -5.83 0.87 -10.80
N ALA A 6 -7.02 1.44 -11.06
CA ALA A 6 -7.54 2.54 -10.26
C ALA A 6 -7.76 2.11 -8.79
N PRO A 7 -7.56 3.00 -7.80
CA PRO A 7 -7.25 4.43 -7.95
C PRO A 7 -5.78 4.77 -8.26
N GLY A 8 -4.86 3.79 -8.17
CA GLY A 8 -3.46 3.96 -8.54
C GLY A 8 -2.77 5.18 -7.91
N LEU A 9 -2.04 5.94 -8.72
CA LEU A 9 -1.35 7.18 -8.31
C LEU A 9 -2.30 8.24 -7.71
N HIS A 10 -3.59 8.15 -8.03
CA HIS A 10 -4.63 9.06 -7.55
C HIS A 10 -5.29 8.59 -6.25
N SER A 11 -4.77 7.55 -5.59
CA SER A 11 -5.32 6.98 -4.34
C SER A 11 -5.71 8.01 -3.27
N ALA A 12 -4.91 9.06 -3.06
CA ALA A 12 -5.19 10.12 -2.09
C ALA A 12 -6.20 11.19 -2.56
N ARG A 13 -6.46 11.25 -3.88
CA ARG A 13 -7.33 12.23 -4.56
C ARG A 13 -8.43 11.54 -5.37
N TYR A 14 -8.81 10.33 -4.97
CA TYR A 14 -9.66 9.48 -5.78
C TYR A 14 -11.12 9.93 -5.77
N ALA A 15 -11.59 10.45 -4.63
CA ALA A 15 -12.93 11.01 -4.54
C ALA A 15 -13.05 12.29 -5.39
N PRO A 16 -14.24 12.56 -5.98
CA PRO A 16 -14.42 13.60 -7.00
C PRO A 16 -14.45 15.03 -6.46
N HIS A 17 -14.40 15.24 -5.15
CA HIS A 17 -14.48 16.55 -4.51
C HIS A 17 -13.19 16.90 -3.75
N PRO A 18 -12.86 18.20 -3.64
CA PRO A 18 -11.73 18.64 -2.81
C PRO A 18 -11.97 18.27 -1.33
N ASN A 19 -10.88 18.12 -0.58
CA ASN A 19 -10.87 17.81 0.85
C ASN A 19 -11.57 16.50 1.25
N ALA A 20 -11.66 15.53 0.35
CA ALA A 20 -12.26 14.24 0.63
C ALA A 20 -11.55 13.48 1.76
N THR A 21 -12.34 13.02 2.72
CA THR A 21 -11.89 12.17 3.82
C THR A 21 -11.56 10.76 3.34
N ASP A 22 -10.95 9.95 4.21
CA ASP A 22 -10.67 8.55 3.92
C ASP A 22 -11.98 7.77 3.68
N ALA A 23 -13.03 8.09 4.44
CA ALA A 23 -14.36 7.50 4.28
C ALA A 23 -14.96 7.83 2.91
N ASP A 24 -14.87 9.09 2.45
CA ASP A 24 -15.36 9.50 1.13
C ASP A 24 -14.66 8.72 0.01
N ARG A 25 -13.34 8.52 0.12
CA ARG A 25 -12.56 7.78 -0.87
C ARG A 25 -12.90 6.29 -0.89
N ARG A 26 -13.15 5.67 0.27
CA ARG A 26 -13.63 4.29 0.37
C ARG A 26 -15.02 4.14 -0.24
N ALA A 27 -15.95 5.02 0.11
CA ALA A 27 -17.30 5.02 -0.45
C ALA A 27 -17.28 5.14 -1.98
N HIS A 28 -16.46 6.04 -2.52
CA HIS A 28 -16.31 6.20 -3.97
C HIS A 28 -15.72 4.95 -4.64
N LEU A 29 -14.72 4.30 -4.02
CA LEU A 29 -14.17 3.04 -4.52
C LEU A 29 -15.21 1.93 -4.55
N LEU A 30 -15.97 1.77 -3.48
CA LEU A 30 -17.01 0.75 -3.40
C LEU A 30 -18.10 0.99 -4.45
N GLN A 31 -18.56 2.22 -4.63
CA GLN A 31 -19.52 2.58 -5.67
C GLN A 31 -19.04 2.18 -7.08
N ASN A 32 -17.78 2.44 -7.39
CA ASN A 32 -17.20 2.10 -8.70
C ASN A 32 -17.00 0.59 -8.87
N LEU A 33 -16.87 -0.17 -7.77
CA LEU A 33 -16.71 -1.63 -7.81
C LEU A 33 -18.03 -2.39 -7.94
N VAL A 34 -19.16 -1.83 -7.49
CA VAL A 34 -20.50 -2.48 -7.53
C VAL A 34 -20.84 -3.12 -8.89
N PRO A 35 -20.55 -2.50 -10.06
CA PRO A 35 -20.86 -3.10 -11.36
C PRO A 35 -19.98 -4.30 -11.74
N HIS A 36 -18.90 -4.57 -11.01
CA HIS A 36 -17.91 -5.59 -11.33
C HIS A 36 -18.12 -6.87 -10.49
N PRO A 37 -17.91 -8.06 -11.08
CA PRO A 37 -18.03 -9.31 -10.34
C PRO A 37 -16.95 -9.43 -9.25
N ARG A 38 -17.30 -10.16 -8.20
CA ARG A 38 -16.37 -10.53 -7.12
C ARG A 38 -15.57 -11.79 -7.47
N PRO A 39 -14.40 -12.02 -6.84
CA PRO A 39 -13.72 -11.18 -5.85
C PRO A 39 -13.10 -9.91 -6.44
N TRP A 40 -13.07 -8.82 -5.67
CA TRP A 40 -12.43 -7.57 -6.08
C TRP A 40 -10.96 -7.55 -5.66
N THR A 41 -10.12 -8.26 -6.40
CA THR A 41 -8.67 -8.30 -6.12
C THR A 41 -8.04 -6.91 -6.22
N ALA A 42 -7.14 -6.61 -5.30
CA ALA A 42 -6.45 -5.34 -5.20
C ALA A 42 -5.08 -5.52 -4.55
N ARG A 43 -4.23 -4.50 -4.66
CA ARG A 43 -2.94 -4.49 -3.98
C ARG A 43 -2.52 -3.09 -3.58
N PHE A 44 -1.93 -2.98 -2.40
CA PHE A 44 -1.15 -1.81 -2.05
C PHE A 44 0.26 -1.94 -2.62
N ARG A 45 0.81 -0.83 -3.13
CA ARG A 45 2.18 -0.74 -3.64
C ARG A 45 2.92 0.41 -2.97
N CYS A 46 4.19 0.18 -2.65
CA CYS A 46 5.12 1.21 -2.19
C CYS A 46 6.39 1.08 -3.01
N VAL A 47 6.90 2.20 -3.52
CA VAL A 47 8.23 2.28 -4.12
C VAL A 47 9.06 3.23 -3.28
N VAL A 48 10.21 2.76 -2.80
CA VAL A 48 11.22 3.56 -2.12
C VAL A 48 12.35 3.84 -3.11
N ALA A 49 12.69 5.11 -3.30
CA ALA A 49 13.84 5.53 -4.08
C ALA A 49 15.01 5.84 -3.15
N LEU A 50 16.16 5.21 -3.37
CA LEU A 50 17.44 5.55 -2.76
C LEU A 50 18.29 6.26 -3.80
N VAL A 51 18.63 7.53 -3.55
CA VAL A 51 19.38 8.37 -4.50
C VAL A 51 20.74 8.69 -3.89
N GLU A 52 21.79 8.26 -4.57
CA GLU A 52 23.20 8.53 -4.21
C GLU A 52 23.58 9.96 -4.62
N PRO A 53 24.58 10.60 -3.97
CA PRO A 53 24.98 11.99 -4.26
C PRO A 53 25.34 12.25 -5.74
N GLU A 54 25.86 11.23 -6.43
CA GLU A 54 26.24 11.27 -7.84
C GLU A 54 25.03 11.19 -8.79
N GLY A 55 23.82 11.04 -8.23
CA GLY A 55 22.55 11.01 -8.95
C GLY A 55 22.06 9.61 -9.33
N THR A 56 22.80 8.55 -8.98
CA THR A 56 22.36 7.16 -9.19
C THR A 56 21.15 6.86 -8.29
N ALA A 57 20.04 6.45 -8.90
CA ALA A 57 18.83 6.08 -8.18
C ALA A 57 18.58 4.58 -8.24
N ARG A 58 18.30 3.98 -7.08
CA ARG A 58 17.84 2.59 -6.94
C ARG A 58 16.42 2.59 -6.40
N PHE A 59 15.55 1.78 -7.00
CA PHE A 59 14.14 1.71 -6.62
C PHE A 59 13.83 0.34 -6.01
N PHE A 60 13.10 0.36 -4.90
CA PHE A 60 12.70 -0.84 -4.15
C PHE A 60 11.18 -0.87 -4.05
N GLU A 61 10.56 -1.86 -4.67
CA GLU A 61 9.11 -2.05 -4.62
C GLU A 61 8.72 -3.04 -3.52
N GLY A 62 7.65 -2.71 -2.81
CA GLY A 62 6.92 -3.62 -1.96
C GLY A 62 5.45 -3.64 -2.37
N VAL A 63 4.90 -4.85 -2.45
CA VAL A 63 3.50 -5.10 -2.82
C VAL A 63 2.83 -5.89 -1.71
N CYS A 64 1.57 -5.59 -1.42
CA CYS A 64 0.72 -6.34 -0.52
C CYS A 64 -0.59 -6.65 -1.24
N GLU A 65 -0.77 -7.92 -1.60
CA GLU A 65 -1.95 -8.43 -2.32
C GLU A 65 -3.11 -8.67 -1.35
N GLY A 66 -4.32 -8.56 -1.87
CA GLY A 66 -5.55 -8.70 -1.10
C GLY A 66 -6.82 -8.53 -1.91
N GLU A 67 -7.93 -8.36 -1.20
CA GLU A 67 -9.26 -8.18 -1.77
C GLU A 67 -9.96 -6.99 -1.11
N ILE A 68 -10.74 -6.24 -1.90
CA ILE A 68 -11.65 -5.23 -1.36
C ILE A 68 -12.97 -5.87 -0.92
N ILE A 69 -13.41 -5.57 0.30
CA ILE A 69 -14.71 -5.98 0.84
C ILE A 69 -15.67 -4.79 0.97
N PRO A 70 -16.99 -5.00 0.88
CA PRO A 70 -17.98 -3.92 0.94
C PRO A 70 -18.23 -3.41 2.36
N GLU A 71 -17.97 -4.22 3.39
CA GLU A 71 -18.09 -3.82 4.79
C GLU A 71 -16.75 -3.42 5.39
N GLU A 72 -16.68 -2.26 6.03
CA GLU A 72 -15.49 -1.85 6.77
C GLU A 72 -15.29 -2.72 8.02
N ARG A 73 -14.05 -3.17 8.28
CA ARG A 73 -13.67 -3.88 9.51
C ARG A 73 -12.36 -3.33 10.08
N GLY A 74 -12.30 -3.20 11.41
CA GLY A 74 -11.12 -2.74 12.15
C GLY A 74 -10.98 -1.23 12.23
N ASP A 75 -10.31 -0.77 13.29
CA ASP A 75 -10.23 0.66 13.64
C ASP A 75 -8.81 1.25 13.49
N ASN A 76 -7.82 0.43 13.12
CA ASN A 76 -6.43 0.89 13.00
C ASN A 76 -6.09 1.37 11.59
N GLY A 77 -5.06 2.20 11.47
CA GLY A 77 -4.53 2.62 10.17
C GLY A 77 -5.31 3.77 9.54
N PHE A 78 -5.32 3.80 8.21
CA PHE A 78 -5.86 4.93 7.45
C PHE A 78 -6.21 4.52 6.01
N GLY A 79 -6.81 5.45 5.26
CA GLY A 79 -7.10 5.30 3.85
C GLY A 79 -8.07 4.15 3.57
N TYR A 80 -7.60 3.17 2.79
CA TYR A 80 -8.39 2.02 2.37
C TYR A 80 -8.24 0.80 3.30
N ASP A 81 -7.47 0.93 4.40
CA ASP A 81 -7.18 -0.16 5.32
C ASP A 81 -8.43 -0.93 5.82
N PRO A 82 -9.55 -0.26 6.17
CA PRO A 82 -10.74 -0.95 6.69
C PRO A 82 -11.48 -1.84 5.68
N ILE A 83 -11.25 -1.66 4.38
CA ILE A 83 -11.91 -2.43 3.32
C ILE A 83 -10.96 -3.35 2.57
N PHE A 84 -9.67 -3.38 2.94
CA PHE A 84 -8.65 -4.18 2.26
C PHE A 84 -8.30 -5.42 3.08
N VAL A 85 -8.79 -6.59 2.68
CA VAL A 85 -8.46 -7.88 3.29
C VAL A 85 -7.13 -8.38 2.76
N VAL A 86 -6.19 -8.63 3.67
CA VAL A 86 -4.86 -9.12 3.31
C VAL A 86 -4.93 -10.60 2.93
N GLU A 87 -4.35 -10.92 1.78
CA GLU A 87 -4.30 -12.29 1.27
C GLU A 87 -3.68 -13.24 2.32
N GLY A 88 -4.33 -14.39 2.53
CA GLY A 88 -3.87 -15.42 3.47
C GLY A 88 -4.16 -15.15 4.96
N LEU A 89 -4.65 -13.96 5.34
CA LEU A 89 -4.95 -13.63 6.74
C LEU A 89 -6.44 -13.59 7.07
N GLY A 90 -7.31 -13.33 6.08
CA GLY A 90 -8.76 -13.17 6.30
C GLY A 90 -9.15 -11.91 7.08
N ARG A 91 -8.17 -11.11 7.50
CA ARG A 91 -8.31 -9.85 8.24
C ARG A 91 -8.03 -8.66 7.34
N THR A 92 -8.71 -7.54 7.59
CA THR A 92 -8.40 -6.28 6.93
C THR A 92 -7.06 -5.73 7.41
N MET A 93 -6.48 -4.82 6.63
CA MET A 93 -5.31 -4.07 7.06
C MET A 93 -5.61 -3.29 8.34
N ALA A 94 -6.83 -2.79 8.54
CA ALA A 94 -7.21 -2.06 9.76
C ALA A 94 -7.39 -2.96 11.00
N GLU A 95 -7.58 -4.26 10.82
CA GLU A 95 -7.58 -5.25 11.90
C GLU A 95 -6.15 -5.67 12.33
N LEU A 96 -5.11 -5.29 11.59
CA LEU A 96 -3.72 -5.59 11.96
C LEU A 96 -3.19 -4.60 12.99
N THR A 97 -2.45 -5.12 13.98
CA THR A 97 -1.63 -4.31 14.89
C THR A 97 -0.50 -3.62 14.14
N MET A 98 0.05 -2.57 14.75
CA MET A 98 1.21 -1.86 14.16
C MET A 98 2.41 -2.80 13.95
N GLU A 99 2.64 -3.74 14.87
CA GLU A 99 3.72 -4.72 14.77
C GLU A 99 3.54 -5.64 13.55
N GLU A 100 2.32 -6.12 13.31
CA GLU A 100 2.01 -6.94 12.13
C GLU A 100 2.15 -6.12 10.84
N LYS A 101 1.67 -4.85 10.81
CA LYS A 101 1.84 -3.95 9.66
C LYS A 101 3.32 -3.71 9.32
N ASN A 102 4.17 -3.56 10.33
CA ASN A 102 5.60 -3.37 10.17
C ASN A 102 6.34 -4.61 9.65
N ARG A 103 5.70 -5.77 9.62
CA ARG A 103 6.25 -7.00 9.01
C ARG A 103 5.67 -7.30 7.63
N LEU A 104 4.39 -7.01 7.43
CA LEU A 104 3.62 -7.57 6.32
C LEU A 104 3.26 -6.55 5.24
N SER A 105 3.20 -5.26 5.58
CA SER A 105 2.74 -4.22 4.64
C SER A 105 3.67 -4.04 3.45
N HIS A 106 3.10 -3.55 2.34
CA HIS A 106 3.81 -3.10 1.15
C HIS A 106 4.96 -2.12 1.51
N ARG A 107 4.72 -1.19 2.45
CA ARG A 107 5.74 -0.26 2.93
C ARG A 107 6.88 -0.96 3.67
N ALA A 108 6.56 -1.86 4.59
CA ALA A 108 7.58 -2.64 5.30
C ALA A 108 8.48 -3.41 4.32
N ARG A 109 7.88 -4.08 3.33
CA ARG A 109 8.61 -4.81 2.29
C ARG A 109 9.57 -3.90 1.50
N ALA A 110 9.08 -2.74 1.04
CA ALA A 110 9.89 -1.79 0.28
C ALA A 110 11.06 -1.22 1.11
N VAL A 111 10.79 -0.82 2.37
CA VAL A 111 11.79 -0.25 3.28
C VAL A 111 12.83 -1.29 3.69
N LEU A 112 12.43 -2.53 3.98
CA LEU A 112 13.38 -3.59 4.32
C LEU A 112 14.31 -3.93 3.15
N ALA A 113 13.81 -3.90 1.91
CA ALA A 113 14.62 -4.07 0.72
C ALA A 113 15.62 -2.90 0.54
N ALA A 114 15.14 -1.65 0.68
CA ALA A 114 15.99 -0.46 0.61
C ALA A 114 17.07 -0.44 1.71
N ARG A 115 16.71 -0.83 2.95
CA ARG A 115 17.64 -0.91 4.08
C ARG A 115 18.83 -1.81 3.79
N ARG A 116 18.60 -3.00 3.22
CA ARG A 116 19.69 -3.94 2.86
C ARG A 116 20.67 -3.33 1.86
N ALA A 117 20.15 -2.60 0.87
CA ALA A 117 21.01 -1.92 -0.10
C ALA A 117 21.79 -0.75 0.53
N LEU A 118 21.16 0.00 1.44
CA LEU A 118 21.81 1.08 2.16
C LEU A 118 22.92 0.56 3.08
N GLU A 119 22.69 -0.53 3.79
CA GLU A 119 23.70 -1.20 4.63
C GLU A 119 24.91 -1.64 3.80
N ALA A 120 24.67 -2.24 2.63
CA ALA A 120 25.75 -2.65 1.72
C ALA A 120 26.58 -1.46 1.21
N LEU A 121 25.94 -0.33 0.89
CA LEU A 121 26.63 0.89 0.47
C LEU A 121 27.47 1.49 1.61
N ALA A 122 26.92 1.54 2.82
CA ALA A 122 27.62 2.04 3.99
C ALA A 122 28.87 1.20 4.33
N SER A 123 28.83 -0.12 4.15
CA SER A 123 29.99 -0.99 4.36
C SER A 123 31.08 -0.77 3.30
N GLN A 124 30.72 -0.47 2.05
CA GLN A 124 31.69 -0.21 0.97
C GLN A 124 32.40 1.14 1.12
N GLY A 125 31.72 2.16 1.65
CA GLY A 125 32.31 3.48 1.91
C GLY A 125 33.22 3.54 3.14
N ALA A 126 33.19 2.53 4.01
CA ALA A 126 34.05 2.47 5.20
C ALA A 126 35.42 1.81 4.94
N GLU A 127 35.61 1.20 3.77
CA GLU A 127 36.86 0.56 3.33
C GLU A 127 37.70 1.44 2.39
N ALA A 128 37.21 2.64 2.03
CA ALA A 128 37.88 3.62 1.17
C ALA A 128 38.40 4.82 1.98
#